data_AF-A0A061P004-F1
#
_entry.id   AF-A0A061P004-F1
#
_cell.length_a   1.000
_cell.length_b   1.000
_cell.length_c   1.000
_cell.angle_alpha   90.00
_cell.angle_beta   90.00
_cell.angle_gamma   90.00
#
_symmetry.space_group_name_H-M   'P 1'
#
loop_
_entity.id
_entity.type
_entity.pdbx_description
1 polymer ?
#
loop_
_entity_poly.entity_id
_entity_poly.type
_entity_poly.pdbx_seq_one_letter_code
_entity_poly.pdbx_strand_id
1 'polypeptide(L)'
;MPPIVLWTVFNPLITFLVGFVIGNILTDKKIKWVVGVILFTAFHLFIVFVNRLDFADVSTWIYLILYNITGFVGIQLAAFRKKKYS
;
A
#
# COMPACT_ATOMS: atom_id res chain seq x y z
N MET A 1 3.43 21.01 -16.20
CA MET A 1 4.27 19.79 -16.26
C MET A 1 3.35 18.59 -16.23
N PRO A 2 3.58 17.54 -17.04
CA PRO A 2 2.69 16.37 -17.02
C PRO A 2 2.76 15.72 -15.62
N PRO A 3 1.71 14.98 -15.21
CA PRO A 3 1.60 14.40 -13.87
C PRO A 3 2.53 13.18 -13.75
N ILE A 4 3.84 13.39 -13.85
CA ILE A 4 4.86 12.38 -13.60
C ILE A 4 4.77 11.95 -12.12
N VAL A 5 4.43 12.90 -11.25
CA VAL A 5 4.31 12.73 -9.80
C VAL A 5 3.38 11.58 -9.44
N LEU A 6 2.21 11.43 -10.09
CA LEU A 6 1.24 10.40 -9.72
C LEU A 6 1.73 8.97 -9.98
N TRP A 7 2.53 8.76 -11.03
CA TRP A 7 3.05 7.43 -11.38
C TRP A 7 4.38 7.11 -10.67
N THR A 8 5.19 8.11 -10.34
CA THR A 8 6.42 7.91 -9.56
C THR A 8 6.20 7.86 -8.05
N VAL A 9 5.22 8.62 -7.54
CA VAL A 9 4.93 8.76 -6.09
C VAL A 9 3.88 7.78 -5.61
N PHE A 10 2.95 7.33 -6.47
CA PHE A 10 2.00 6.29 -6.14
C PHE A 10 2.15 5.09 -7.08
N ASN A 11 2.61 3.96 -6.53
CA ASN A 11 2.76 2.71 -7.27
C ASN A 11 1.72 1.68 -6.83
N PRO A 12 0.53 1.65 -7.44
CA PRO A 12 -0.57 0.76 -7.04
C PRO A 12 -0.21 -0.72 -7.23
N LEU A 13 0.57 -1.06 -8.25
CA LEU A 13 0.96 -2.45 -8.54
C LEU A 13 1.84 -3.03 -7.43
N ILE A 14 2.89 -2.29 -7.02
CA ILE A 14 3.77 -2.73 -5.92
C ILE A 14 2.96 -2.88 -4.63
N THR A 15 2.13 -1.89 -4.33
CA THR A 15 1.30 -1.87 -3.12
C THR A 15 0.32 -3.04 -3.07
N PHE A 16 -0.32 -3.32 -4.20
CA PHE A 16 -1.22 -4.44 -4.35
C PHE A 16 -0.49 -5.78 -4.13
N LEU A 17 0.69 -5.94 -4.75
CA LEU A 17 1.51 -7.14 -4.59
C LEU A 17 1.96 -7.35 -3.14
N VAL A 18 2.41 -6.29 -2.47
CA VAL A 18 2.77 -6.33 -1.04
C VAL A 18 1.56 -6.74 -0.20
N GLY A 19 0.39 -6.13 -0.42
CA GLY A 19 -0.85 -6.51 0.24
C GLY A 19 -1.22 -7.98 -0.01
N PHE A 20 -1.08 -8.46 -1.26
CA PHE A 20 -1.35 -9.84 -1.63
C PHE A 20 -0.38 -10.83 -0.96
N VAL A 21 0.91 -10.50 -0.87
CA VAL A 21 1.94 -11.31 -0.19
C VAL A 21 1.63 -11.40 1.31
N ILE A 22 1.39 -10.27 1.97
CA ILE A 22 1.00 -10.21 3.39
C ILE A 22 -0.25 -11.04 3.65
N GLY A 23 -1.24 -10.91 2.76
CA GLY A 23 -2.51 -11.65 2.83
C GLY A 23 -2.35 -13.16 2.75
N ASN A 24 -1.35 -13.66 2.02
CA ASN A 24 -1.05 -15.08 1.88
C ASN A 24 -0.16 -15.65 2.98
N ILE A 25 0.87 -14.92 3.39
CA ILE A 25 1.87 -15.39 4.38
C ILE A 25 1.28 -15.44 5.77
N LEU A 26 0.63 -14.36 6.20
CA LEU A 26 0.11 -14.27 7.55
C LEU A 26 -1.22 -15.03 7.65
N THR A 27 -1.56 -15.50 8.85
CA THR A 27 -2.83 -16.20 9.12
C THR A 27 -3.82 -15.29 9.84
N ASP A 28 -3.36 -14.54 10.84
CA ASP A 28 -4.21 -13.64 11.62
C ASP A 28 -4.58 -12.36 10.84
N LYS A 29 -5.89 -12.07 10.78
CA LYS A 29 -6.44 -10.90 10.07
C LYS A 29 -6.01 -9.57 10.68
N LYS A 30 -5.90 -9.47 12.01
CA LYS A 30 -5.47 -8.25 12.70
C LYS A 30 -4.00 -7.99 12.41
N ILE A 31 -3.16 -9.03 12.50
CA ILE A 31 -1.72 -8.91 12.25
C ILE A 31 -1.46 -8.53 10.78
N LYS A 32 -2.18 -9.12 9.81
CA LYS A 32 -2.12 -8.73 8.38
C LYS A 32 -2.32 -7.23 8.18
N TRP A 33 -3.35 -6.70 8.81
CA TRP A 33 -3.71 -5.30 8.69
C TRP A 33 -2.65 -4.38 9.29
N VAL A 34 -2.19 -4.69 10.51
CA VAL A 34 -1.15 -3.91 11.20
C VAL A 34 0.15 -3.91 10.40
N VAL A 35 0.60 -5.07 9.95
CA VAL A 35 1.83 -5.21 9.14
C VAL A 35 1.69 -4.47 7.80
N GLY A 36 0.52 -4.57 7.15
CA GLY A 36 0.22 -3.83 5.93
C GLY A 36 0.32 -2.32 6.12
N VAL A 37 -0.39 -1.77 7.11
CA VAL A 37 -0.38 -0.32 7.39
C VAL A 37 1.04 0.18 7.69
N ILE A 38 1.81 -0.55 8.50
CA ILE A 38 3.19 -0.18 8.83
C ILE A 38 4.06 -0.16 7.56
N LEU A 39 3.98 -1.20 6.73
CA LEU A 39 4.77 -1.28 5.50
C LEU A 39 4.37 -0.20 4.48
N PHE A 40 3.07 0.05 4.30
CA PHE A 40 2.60 1.11 3.39
C PHE A 40 2.98 2.49 3.88
N THR A 41 2.94 2.72 5.20
CA THR A 41 3.38 3.99 5.80
C THR A 41 4.89 4.18 5.64
N ALA A 42 5.70 3.15 5.91
CA ALA A 42 7.15 3.22 5.72
C ALA A 42 7.51 3.46 4.24
N PHE A 43 6.84 2.76 3.31
CA PHE A 43 7.04 2.93 1.88
C PHE A 43 6.64 4.32 1.40
N HIS A 44 5.51 4.83 1.89
CA HIS A 44 5.06 6.19 1.60
C HIS A 44 6.08 7.23 2.11
N LEU A 45 6.51 7.12 3.37
CA LEU A 45 7.52 8.03 3.94
C LEU A 45 8.85 7.97 3.18
N PHE A 46 9.27 6.79 2.73
CA PHE A 46 10.45 6.64 1.88
C PHE A 46 10.30 7.41 0.56
N ILE A 47 9.16 7.32 -0.09
CA ILE A 47 8.88 8.05 -1.34
C ILE A 47 8.83 9.55 -1.11
N VAL A 48 8.17 9.99 -0.03
CA VAL A 48 8.12 11.41 0.38
C VAL A 48 9.54 11.95 0.57
N PHE A 49 10.39 11.19 1.26
CA PHE A 49 11.79 11.57 1.48
C PHE A 49 12.60 11.64 0.18
N VAL A 50 12.53 10.61 -0.67
CA VAL A 50 13.27 10.54 -1.95
C VAL A 50 12.85 11.65 -2.92
N ASN A 51 11.55 11.95 -2.99
CA ASN A 51 11.00 12.97 -3.88
C ASN A 51 10.98 14.37 -3.25
N ARG A 52 11.48 14.53 -2.02
CA ARG A 52 11.47 15.79 -1.25
C ARG A 52 10.09 16.46 -1.23
N LEU A 53 9.05 15.67 -1.04
CA LEU A 53 7.68 16.19 -0.97
C LEU A 53 7.47 16.91 0.37
N ASP A 54 6.66 17.96 0.34
CA ASP A 54 6.33 18.72 1.53
C ASP A 54 5.32 17.95 2.41
N PHE A 55 5.63 17.83 3.70
CA PHE A 55 4.75 17.24 4.70
C PHE A 55 3.55 18.15 5.03
N ALA A 56 3.64 19.45 4.74
CA ALA A 56 2.53 20.38 4.89
C ALA A 56 1.51 20.29 3.75
N ASP A 57 1.87 19.67 2.61
CA ASP A 57 0.95 19.51 1.49
C ASP A 57 -0.02 18.33 1.72
N VAL A 58 -1.31 18.62 1.63
CA VAL A 58 -2.40 17.63 1.72
C VAL A 58 -2.26 16.57 0.63
N SER A 59 -1.76 16.94 -0.55
CA SER A 59 -1.59 16.02 -1.67
C SER A 59 -0.64 14.86 -1.32
N THR A 60 0.38 15.12 -0.50
CA THR A 60 1.32 14.12 0.02
C THR A 60 0.59 13.02 0.79
N TRP A 61 -0.34 13.40 1.68
CA TRP A 61 -1.04 12.44 2.54
C TRP A 61 -2.16 11.67 1.83
N ILE A 62 -2.74 12.23 0.76
CA ILE A 62 -3.71 11.50 -0.08
C ILE A 62 -3.09 10.21 -0.63
N TYR A 63 -1.80 10.22 -0.96
CA TYR A 63 -1.10 9.01 -1.44
C TYR A 63 -1.05 7.92 -0.37
N LEU A 64 -0.83 8.26 0.90
CA LEU A 64 -0.85 7.29 1.99
C LEU A 64 -2.21 6.58 2.09
N ILE A 65 -3.31 7.30 1.89
CA ILE A 65 -4.65 6.73 1.89
C ILE A 65 -4.82 5.77 0.71
N LEU A 66 -4.41 6.19 -0.49
CA LEU A 66 -4.45 5.36 -1.69
C LEU A 66 -3.60 4.08 -1.55
N TYR A 67 -2.45 4.18 -0.89
CA TYR A 67 -1.60 3.05 -0.55
C TYR A 67 -2.32 2.05 0.35
N ASN A 68 -2.97 2.52 1.41
CA ASN A 68 -3.72 1.66 2.33
C ASN A 68 -4.93 1.00 1.65
N ILE A 69 -5.68 1.72 0.82
CA ILE A 69 -6.81 1.17 0.07
C ILE A 69 -6.34 0.05 -0.89
N THR A 70 -5.29 0.33 -1.66
CA THR A 70 -4.77 -0.61 -2.67
C THR A 70 -4.20 -1.88 -2.00
N GLY A 71 -3.46 -1.69 -0.92
CA GLY A 71 -2.95 -2.79 -0.11
C GLY A 71 -4.04 -3.64 0.52
N PHE A 72 -5.10 -3.01 1.02
CA PHE A 72 -6.26 -3.71 1.55
C PHE A 72 -6.94 -4.58 0.50
N VAL A 73 -7.12 -4.06 -0.72
CA VAL A 73 -7.67 -4.84 -1.84
C VAL A 73 -6.79 -6.07 -2.13
N GLY A 74 -5.47 -5.93 -2.12
CA GLY A 74 -4.53 -7.05 -2.26
C GLY A 74 -4.69 -8.12 -1.18
N ILE A 75 -4.80 -7.71 0.09
CA ILE A 75 -5.01 -8.63 1.22
C ILE A 75 -6.34 -9.40 1.07
N GLN A 76 -7.42 -8.72 0.67
CA GLN A 76 -8.72 -9.34 0.50
C GLN A 76 -8.77 -10.33 -0.66
N LEU A 77 -8.13 -9.99 -1.78
CA LEU A 77 -8.01 -10.90 -2.92
C LEU A 77 -7.22 -12.17 -2.56
N ALA A 78 -6.14 -12.03 -1.79
CA ALA A 78 -5.40 -13.19 -1.27
C ALA A 78 -6.28 -14.07 -0.37
N ALA A 79 -7.03 -13.45 0.55
CA ALA A 79 -7.96 -14.17 1.44
C ALA A 79 -9.07 -14.90 0.65
N PHE A 80 -9.64 -14.25 -0.37
CA PHE A 80 -10.67 -14.85 -1.22
C PHE A 80 -10.13 -16.03 -2.03
N ARG A 81 -8.93 -15.91 -2.62
CA ARG A 81 -8.29 -17.01 -3.34
C ARG A 81 -8.05 -18.21 -2.43
N LYS A 82 -7.51 -17.99 -1.23
CA LYS A 82 -7.24 -19.06 -0.26
C LYS A 82 -8.52 -19.82 0.14
N LYS A 83 -9.67 -19.14 0.20
CA LYS A 83 -10.96 -19.77 0.51
C LYS A 83 -11.54 -20.59 -0.66
N LYS A 84 -11.25 -20.21 -1.91
CA LYS A 84 -11.86 -20.81 -3.12
C LYS A 84 -11.04 -21.99 -3.69
N TYR A 85 -9.75 -22.05 -3.40
CA TYR A 85 -8.80 -23.03 -3.97
C TYR A 85 -8.04 -23.85 -2.92
N SER A 86 -8.51 -23.85 -1.67
CA SER A 86 -8.07 -24.75 -0.60
C SER A 86 -9.20 -25.70 -0.24
#